data_AF-A0A959TF16-F1
#
_entry.id   AF-A0A959TF16-F1
#
_cell.length_a   1.000
_cell.length_b   1.000
_cell.length_c   1.000
_cell.angle_alpha   90.00
_cell.angle_beta   90.00
_cell.angle_gamma   90.00
#
_symmetry.space_group_name_H-M   'P 1'
#
loop_
_entity.id
_entity.type
_entity.pdbx_description
1 polymer ?
#
loop_
_entity_poly.entity_id
_entity_poly.type
_entity_poly.pdbx_seq_one_letter_code
_entity_poly.pdbx_strand_id
1 'polypeptide(L)'
;VYYAVAQRSTTRMPWRTFAWQFPLFLALSMGLSLHNALAVAEGYLGIRSGFVRTPKLGLVGKADGLHGDRYLRTRGGPLLWFEGLLFLYAVAALWAGWLLRDGGLWLFHGMLALGFGAVFSLSLLHSMRLSR
;
A
#
# COMPACT_ATOMS: atom_id res chain seq x y z
N VAL A 1 11.66 11.07 -10.99
CA VAL A 1 11.56 12.44 -10.45
C VAL A 1 11.74 12.48 -8.93
N TYR A 2 10.93 11.75 -8.14
CA TYR A 2 11.01 11.75 -6.66
C TYR A 2 12.42 11.48 -6.09
N TYR A 3 13.11 10.44 -6.59
CA TYR A 3 14.48 10.10 -6.13
C TYR A 3 15.57 11.09 -6.56
N ALA A 4 15.45 11.67 -7.75
CA ALA A 4 16.37 12.70 -8.21
C ALA A 4 16.25 13.98 -7.37
N VAL A 5 15.04 14.28 -6.87
CA VAL A 5 14.79 15.38 -5.94
C VAL A 5 15.25 15.01 -4.53
N ALA A 6 14.99 13.79 -4.05
CA ALA A 6 15.44 13.30 -2.73
C ALA A 6 16.99 13.28 -2.60
N GLN A 7 17.71 12.90 -3.66
CA GLN A 7 19.17 13.00 -3.70
C GLN A 7 19.69 14.44 -3.62
N ARG A 8 18.90 15.43 -4.02
CA ARG A 8 19.27 16.85 -3.93
C ARG A 8 18.96 17.46 -2.56
N SER A 9 18.00 16.91 -1.82
CA SER A 9 17.57 17.42 -0.52
C SER A 9 18.16 16.67 0.69
N THR A 10 18.73 15.47 0.51
CA THR A 10 19.44 14.71 1.55
C THR A 10 20.92 14.56 1.20
N THR A 11 21.79 14.83 2.16
CA THR A 11 23.26 14.69 2.10
C THR A 11 23.66 13.39 1.38
N ARG A 12 24.26 13.53 0.18
CA ARG A 12 24.86 12.48 -0.69
C ARG A 12 24.57 11.04 -0.26
N MET A 13 23.38 10.51 -0.56
CA MET A 13 23.16 9.07 -0.46
C MET A 13 24.07 8.34 -1.46
N PRO A 14 24.92 7.39 -1.02
CA PRO A 14 25.81 6.69 -1.93
C PRO A 14 25.00 5.83 -2.91
N TRP A 15 25.43 5.79 -4.17
CA TRP A 15 24.73 5.10 -5.27
C TRP A 15 24.45 3.62 -4.95
N ARG A 16 25.30 2.98 -4.14
CA ARG A 16 25.14 1.61 -3.64
C ARG A 16 23.89 1.44 -2.78
N THR A 17 23.61 2.40 -1.89
CA THR A 17 22.41 2.39 -1.05
C THR A 17 21.16 2.60 -1.90
N PHE A 18 21.22 3.48 -2.91
CA PHE A 18 20.14 3.65 -3.86
C PHE A 18 19.85 2.36 -4.64
N ALA A 19 20.88 1.69 -5.17
CA ALA A 19 20.74 0.45 -5.92
C ALA A 19 20.05 -0.67 -5.11
N TRP A 20 20.24 -0.69 -3.78
CA TRP A 20 19.57 -1.64 -2.88
C TRP A 20 18.15 -1.22 -2.48
N GLN A 21 17.94 0.06 -2.18
CA GLN A 21 16.64 0.56 -1.71
C GLN A 21 15.62 0.71 -2.85
N PHE A 22 16.08 0.96 -4.08
CA PHE A 22 15.20 1.23 -5.21
C PHE A 22 14.31 0.03 -5.58
N PRO A 23 14.82 -1.22 -5.69
CA PRO A 23 13.95 -2.38 -5.91
C PRO A 23 12.93 -2.58 -4.78
N LEU A 24 13.32 -2.38 -3.53
CA LEU A 24 12.42 -2.49 -2.38
C LEU A 24 11.31 -1.42 -2.44
N PHE A 25 11.69 -0.17 -2.74
CA PHE A 25 10.71 0.90 -2.96
C PHE A 25 9.75 0.56 -4.09
N LEU A 26 10.26 0.04 -5.21
CA LEU A 26 9.44 -0.29 -6.37
C LEU A 26 8.47 -1.43 -6.02
N ALA A 27 8.90 -2.46 -5.30
CA ALA A 27 8.03 -3.52 -4.80
C ALA A 27 6.92 -2.97 -3.88
N LEU A 28 7.26 -2.12 -2.90
CA LEU A 28 6.27 -1.49 -2.02
C LEU A 28 5.31 -0.59 -2.80
N SER A 29 5.82 0.18 -3.76
CA SER A 29 4.99 1.04 -4.62
C SER A 29 4.02 0.22 -5.49
N MET A 30 4.43 -0.97 -5.95
CA MET A 30 3.54 -1.92 -6.63
C MET A 30 2.43 -2.42 -5.70
N GLY A 31 2.75 -2.77 -4.45
CA GLY A 31 1.74 -3.20 -3.47
C GLY A 31 0.69 -2.14 -3.16
N LEU A 32 1.07 -0.86 -3.19
CA LEU A 32 0.15 0.27 -2.99
C LEU A 32 -0.71 0.60 -4.23
N SER A 33 -0.44 -0.03 -5.38
CA SER A 33 -1.14 0.28 -6.63
C SER A 33 -2.65 0.02 -6.58
N LEU A 34 -3.10 -1.00 -5.83
CA LEU A 34 -4.53 -1.30 -5.64
C LEU A 34 -5.26 -0.12 -4.97
N HIS A 35 -4.65 0.47 -3.94
CA HIS A 35 -5.20 1.63 -3.23
C HIS A 35 -5.26 2.85 -4.15
N ASN A 36 -4.21 3.05 -4.94
CA ASN A 36 -4.16 4.14 -5.92
C ASN A 36 -5.24 3.97 -6.99
N ALA A 37 -5.41 2.75 -7.52
CA ALA A 37 -6.43 2.44 -8.52
C ALA A 37 -7.85 2.64 -7.97
N LEU A 38 -8.09 2.19 -6.73
CA LEU A 38 -9.38 2.39 -6.07
C LEU A 38 -9.68 3.88 -5.85
N ALA A 39 -8.71 4.66 -5.39
CA ALA A 39 -8.88 6.10 -5.19
C ALA A 39 -9.20 6.84 -6.50
N VAL A 40 -8.55 6.45 -7.60
CA VAL A 40 -8.85 7.00 -8.94
C VAL A 40 -10.25 6.58 -9.40
N ALA A 41 -10.64 5.32 -9.20
CA ALA A 41 -11.98 4.83 -9.56
C ALA A 41 -13.09 5.54 -8.76
N GLU A 42 -12.92 5.70 -7.45
CA GLU A 42 -13.83 6.47 -6.60
C GLU A 42 -13.93 7.93 -7.06
N GLY A 43 -12.79 8.55 -7.40
CA GLY A 43 -12.75 9.91 -7.93
C GLY A 43 -13.46 10.04 -9.29
N TYR A 44 -13.29 9.07 -10.19
CA TYR A 44 -13.96 9.03 -11.49
C TYR A 44 -15.48 8.88 -11.35
N LEU A 45 -15.94 8.06 -10.40
CA LEU A 45 -17.37 7.87 -10.10
C LEU A 45 -17.98 9.01 -9.28
N GLY A 46 -17.20 10.04 -8.92
CA GLY A 46 -17.66 11.17 -8.11
C GLY A 46 -18.01 10.79 -6.66
N ILE A 47 -17.56 9.62 -6.19
CA ILE A 47 -17.73 9.20 -4.80
C ILE A 47 -16.84 10.10 -3.94
N ARG A 48 -17.46 10.78 -2.98
CA ARG A 48 -16.70 11.61 -2.03
C ARG A 48 -15.91 10.70 -1.10
N SER A 49 -14.64 10.45 -1.42
CA SER A 49 -13.75 9.74 -0.51
C SER A 49 -13.45 10.61 0.72
N GLY A 50 -12.92 10.01 1.79
CA GLY A 50 -12.52 10.72 3.02
C GLY A 50 -11.46 11.83 2.82
N PHE A 51 -10.96 12.00 1.59
CA PHE A 51 -10.20 13.18 1.15
C PHE A 51 -11.06 14.45 0.96
N VAL A 52 -12.32 14.47 1.40
CA VAL A 52 -13.00 15.75 1.68
C VAL A 52 -12.18 16.46 2.77
N ARG A 53 -11.50 17.56 2.37
CA ARG A 53 -10.69 18.50 3.17
C ARG A 53 -10.59 18.12 4.65
N THR A 54 -9.37 17.75 5.06
CA THR A 54 -8.93 17.50 6.44
C THR A 54 -9.90 18.06 7.49
N PRO A 55 -10.55 17.20 8.30
CA PRO A 55 -11.51 17.67 9.28
C PRO A 55 -10.82 18.66 10.21
N LYS A 56 -11.24 19.93 10.17
CA LYS A 56 -10.83 20.93 11.16
C LYS A 56 -11.50 20.55 12.48
N LEU A 57 -10.89 19.62 13.21
CA LEU A 57 -11.26 19.29 14.57
C LEU A 57 -11.00 20.54 15.43
N GLY A 58 -12.00 21.40 15.51
CA GLY A 58 -12.00 22.58 16.37
C GLY A 58 -12.12 22.14 17.82
N LEU A 59 -11.01 21.67 18.41
CA LEU A 59 -10.91 21.38 19.84
C LEU A 59 -10.85 22.71 20.61
N VAL A 60 -12.00 23.37 20.73
CA VAL A 60 -12.21 24.51 21.64
C VAL A 60 -13.36 24.14 22.56
N GLY A 61 -13.01 23.63 23.74
CA GLY A 61 -13.94 23.42 24.84
C GLY A 61 -14.51 21.99 24.93
N LYS A 62 -14.18 21.36 26.07
CA LYS A 62 -14.66 20.08 26.61
C LYS A 62 -14.16 18.80 25.94
N ALA A 63 -13.63 17.94 26.79
CA ALA A 63 -13.18 16.58 26.56
C ALA A 63 -14.35 15.60 26.30
N ASP A 64 -15.37 16.02 25.57
CA ASP A 64 -16.54 15.22 25.25
C ASP A 64 -16.52 14.90 23.74
N GLY A 65 -16.09 13.68 23.39
CA GLY A 65 -16.46 13.08 22.11
C GLY A 65 -15.36 12.51 21.21
N LEU A 66 -14.30 11.91 21.74
CA LEU A 66 -13.46 10.95 20.96
C LEU A 66 -14.18 9.60 20.69
N HIS A 67 -15.49 9.52 20.89
CA HIS A 67 -16.27 8.28 20.92
C HIS A 67 -16.92 7.90 19.58
N GLY A 68 -16.54 8.52 18.46
CA GLY A 68 -17.29 8.33 17.21
C GLY A 68 -16.53 8.52 15.91
N ASP A 69 -15.20 8.48 15.91
CA ASP A 69 -14.44 8.76 14.68
C ASP A 69 -14.55 7.62 13.67
N ARG A 70 -15.59 7.71 12.82
CA ARG A 70 -15.78 6.95 11.58
C ARG A 70 -14.55 7.03 10.67
N TYR A 71 -13.72 8.07 10.83
CA TYR A 71 -12.42 8.25 10.15
C TYR A 71 -11.31 7.30 10.66
N LEU A 72 -11.38 6.84 11.92
CA LEU A 72 -10.38 5.96 12.53
C LEU A 72 -10.74 4.46 12.44
N ARG A 73 -12.00 4.12 12.14
CA ARG A 73 -12.49 2.74 12.04
C ARG A 73 -12.74 2.31 10.60
N THR A 74 -11.69 2.20 9.79
CA THR A 74 -11.73 1.37 8.59
C THR A 74 -11.43 -0.08 9.00
N ARG A 75 -12.47 -0.82 9.36
CA ARG A 75 -12.38 -2.29 9.40
C ARG A 75 -11.94 -2.78 8.01
N GLY A 76 -11.01 -3.74 7.97
CA GLY A 76 -10.56 -4.39 6.73
C GLY A 76 -11.74 -4.96 5.94
N GLY A 77 -12.28 -4.15 5.04
CA GLY A 77 -13.46 -4.45 4.24
C GLY A 77 -13.14 -5.27 2.99
N PRO A 78 -13.89 -5.08 1.89
CA PRO A 78 -13.66 -5.76 0.61
C PRO A 78 -12.21 -5.64 0.10
N LEU A 79 -11.53 -4.55 0.46
CA LEU A 79 -10.15 -4.28 0.07
C LEU A 79 -9.16 -5.37 0.53
N LEU A 80 -9.33 -5.92 1.74
CA LEU A 80 -8.46 -6.98 2.27
C LEU A 80 -8.55 -8.26 1.42
N TRP A 81 -9.73 -8.56 0.88
CA TRP A 81 -9.91 -9.69 -0.04
C TRP A 81 -9.17 -9.47 -1.36
N PHE A 82 -9.23 -8.25 -1.92
CA PHE A 82 -8.51 -7.91 -3.14
C PHE A 82 -6.99 -7.91 -2.93
N GLU A 83 -6.50 -7.41 -1.80
CA GLU A 83 -5.08 -7.49 -1.42
C GLU A 83 -4.60 -8.94 -1.35
N GLY A 84 -5.35 -9.80 -0.67
CA GLY A 84 -5.04 -11.23 -0.56
C GLY A 84 -5.09 -11.95 -1.90
N LEU A 85 -6.09 -11.65 -2.73
CA LEU A 85 -6.22 -12.22 -4.07
C LEU A 85 -5.03 -11.86 -4.97
N LEU A 86 -4.62 -10.58 -4.98
CA LEU A 86 -3.48 -10.13 -5.79
C LEU A 86 -2.15 -10.70 -5.26
N PHE A 87 -2.01 -10.86 -3.94
CA PHE A 87 -0.87 -11.56 -3.36
C PHE A 87 -0.82 -13.02 -3.81
N LEU A 88 -1.93 -13.77 -3.71
CA LEU A 88 -2.01 -15.16 -4.16
C LEU A 88 -1.76 -15.29 -5.66
N TYR A 89 -2.28 -14.36 -6.47
CA TYR A 89 -2.00 -14.28 -7.91
C TYR A 89 -0.50 -14.13 -8.19
N ALA A 90 0.20 -13.24 -7.48
CA ALA A 90 1.63 -13.04 -7.65
C ALA A 90 2.46 -14.28 -7.25
N VAL A 91 2.06 -14.96 -6.16
CA VAL A 91 2.68 -16.24 -5.74
C VAL A 91 2.43 -17.34 -6.77
N ALA A 92 1.21 -17.44 -7.31
CA ALA A 92 0.88 -18.39 -8.36
C ALA A 92 1.70 -18.13 -9.64
N ALA A 93 1.93 -16.86 -10.00
CA ALA A 93 2.75 -16.50 -11.14
C ALA A 93 4.24 -16.86 -10.94
N LEU A 94 4.77 -16.72 -9.72
CA LEU A 94 6.11 -17.22 -9.38
C LEU A 94 6.19 -18.74 -9.50
N TRP A 95 5.17 -19.45 -9.00
CA TRP A 95 5.07 -20.90 -9.15
C TRP A 95 5.01 -21.33 -10.62
N ALA A 96 4.23 -20.62 -11.44
CA ALA A 96 4.17 -20.84 -12.88
C ALA A 96 5.54 -20.58 -13.55
N GLY A 97 6.25 -19.53 -13.16
CA GLY A 97 7.61 -19.24 -13.65
C GLY A 97 8.60 -20.35 -13.34
N TRP A 98 8.47 -21.01 -12.19
CA TRP A 98 9.26 -22.21 -11.87
C TRP A 98 8.90 -23.40 -12.76
N LEU A 99 7.62 -23.69 -12.94
CA LEU A 99 7.15 -24.80 -13.78
C LEU A 99 7.55 -24.63 -15.25
N LEU A 100 7.42 -23.42 -15.78
CA LEU A 100 7.74 -23.08 -17.17
C LEU A 100 9.24 -22.87 -17.41
N ARG A 101 10.06 -22.86 -16.36
CA ARG A 101 11.50 -22.51 -16.39
C ARG A 101 11.77 -21.15 -17.06
N ASP A 102 10.80 -20.24 -16.95
CA ASP A 102 10.92 -18.90 -17.50
C ASP A 102 11.40 -17.94 -16.42
N GLY A 103 12.68 -17.59 -16.49
CA GLY A 103 13.33 -16.64 -15.60
C GLY A 103 12.72 -15.23 -15.64
N GLY A 104 12.08 -14.84 -16.75
CA GLY A 104 11.46 -13.53 -16.92
C GLY A 104 10.33 -13.27 -15.92
N LEU A 105 9.63 -14.33 -15.49
CA LEU A 105 8.55 -14.20 -14.51
C LEU A 105 9.07 -13.89 -13.10
N TRP A 106 10.32 -14.19 -12.77
CA TRP A 106 10.80 -14.15 -11.39
C TRP A 106 10.98 -12.76 -10.84
N LEU A 107 11.58 -11.86 -11.62
CA LEU A 107 11.94 -10.53 -11.13
C LEU A 107 10.69 -9.72 -10.77
N PHE A 108 9.80 -9.51 -11.75
CA PHE A 108 8.63 -8.65 -11.54
C PHE A 108 7.55 -9.30 -10.68
N HIS A 109 7.29 -10.61 -10.81
CA HIS A 109 6.32 -11.28 -9.93
C HIS A 109 6.86 -11.46 -8.52
N GLY A 110 8.18 -11.57 -8.34
CA GLY A 110 8.82 -11.52 -7.03
C GLY A 110 8.59 -10.19 -6.34
N MET A 111 8.77 -9.09 -7.06
CA MET A 111 8.48 -7.75 -6.55
C MET A 111 7.00 -7.55 -6.24
N LEU A 112 6.09 -8.05 -7.09
CA LEU A 112 4.64 -8.02 -6.84
C LEU A 112 4.27 -8.84 -5.58
N ALA A 113 4.81 -10.05 -5.43
CA ALA A 113 4.55 -10.90 -4.28
C ALA A 113 5.05 -10.26 -2.98
N LEU A 114 6.25 -9.67 -2.99
CA LEU A 114 6.76 -8.92 -1.84
C LEU A 114 5.93 -7.68 -1.53
N GLY A 115 5.55 -6.90 -2.56
CA GLY A 115 4.74 -5.70 -2.42
C GLY A 115 3.36 -5.97 -1.85
N PHE A 116 2.57 -6.79 -2.54
CA PHE A 116 1.22 -7.17 -2.10
C PHE A 116 1.24 -7.99 -0.83
N GLY A 117 2.24 -8.86 -0.62
CA GLY A 117 2.41 -9.62 0.60
C GLY A 117 2.66 -8.73 1.82
N ALA A 118 3.50 -7.70 1.68
CA ALA A 118 3.75 -6.74 2.75
C ALA A 118 2.48 -5.93 3.10
N VAL A 119 1.79 -5.40 2.08
CA VAL A 119 0.54 -4.64 2.27
C VAL A 119 -0.53 -5.52 2.90
N PHE A 120 -0.81 -6.70 2.34
CA PHE A 120 -1.80 -7.64 2.85
C PHE A 120 -1.52 -8.06 4.30
N SER A 121 -0.25 -8.37 4.63
CA SER A 121 0.12 -8.78 5.99
C SER A 121 -0.11 -7.65 7.00
N LEU A 122 0.25 -6.41 6.65
CA LEU A 122 0.01 -5.25 7.50
C LEU A 122 -1.49 -4.96 7.66
N SER A 123 -2.25 -5.01 6.56
CA SER A 123 -3.70 -4.85 6.56
C SER A 123 -4.39 -5.93 7.41
N LEU A 124 -3.95 -7.18 7.31
CA LEU A 124 -4.46 -8.30 8.10
C LEU A 124 -4.15 -8.11 9.60
N LEU A 125 -2.90 -7.79 9.94
CA LEU A 125 -2.50 -7.52 11.32
C LEU A 125 -3.26 -6.34 11.91
N HIS A 126 -3.46 -5.28 11.13
CA HIS A 126 -4.22 -4.10 11.55
C HIS A 126 -5.70 -4.45 11.78
N SER A 127 -6.30 -5.21 10.87
CA SER A 127 -7.68 -5.69 10.99
C SER A 127 -7.89 -6.58 12.23
N MET A 128 -6.95 -7.49 12.51
CA MET A 128 -6.99 -8.35 13.70
C MET A 128 -6.88 -7.53 15.00
N ARG A 129 -6.02 -6.50 15.04
CA ARG A 129 -5.86 -5.63 16.21
C ARG A 129 -7.10 -4.78 16.50
N LEU A 130 -7.84 -4.37 15.47
CA LEU A 130 -9.10 -3.63 15.60
C LEU A 130 -10.30 -4.51 16.00
N SER A 131 -10.17 -5.84 15.90
CA SER A 131 -11.21 -6.79 16.28
C SER A 131 -11.10 -7.27 17.73
N ARG A 132 -9.99 -6.96 18.42
CA ARG A 132 -9.83 -7.16 19.87
C ARG A 132 -10.23 -5.89 20.61
#